data_AF-A0A929MS23-F1
#
_entry.id   AF-A0A929MS23-F1
#
_cell.length_a   1.000
_cell.length_b   1.000
_cell.length_c   1.000
_cell.angle_alpha   90.00
_cell.angle_beta   90.00
_cell.angle_gamma   90.00
#
_symmetry.space_group_name_H-M   'P 1'
#
loop_
_entity.id
_entity.type
_entity.pdbx_description
1 polymer ?
#
loop_
_entity_poly.entity_id
_entity_poly.type
_entity_poly.pdbx_seq_one_letter_code
_entity_poly.pdbx_strand_id
1 'polypeptide(L)'
;MLKTHTLAFVNGLLIGSLTYLLCTLVFLRTSTINPAEVVTVLIMSGLIGLVTLHYREWEEDHNLTLALLLHFASILIIVGITALYNGWISFSWQDLLPFVGVVLVIYILIWQGMIWHRRLDVAATNHLIQKRRQKSH
;
A
#
# COMPACT_ATOMS: atom_id res chain seq x y z
N MET A 1 4.32 -16.19 -14.63
CA MET A 1 4.03 -16.23 -13.17
C MET A 1 5.22 -15.74 -12.34
N LEU A 2 6.41 -16.38 -12.38
CA LEU A 2 7.56 -15.97 -11.55
C LEU A 2 7.96 -14.49 -11.70
N LYS A 3 8.07 -13.99 -12.95
CA LYS A 3 8.42 -12.59 -13.22
C LYS A 3 7.48 -11.58 -12.55
N THR A 4 6.17 -11.86 -12.56
CA THR A 4 5.15 -10.98 -11.96
C THR A 4 5.30 -10.90 -10.44
N HIS A 5 5.57 -12.03 -9.79
CA HIS A 5 5.75 -12.10 -8.33
C HIS A 5 7.04 -11.39 -7.91
N THR A 6 8.13 -11.58 -8.65
CA THR A 6 9.39 -10.86 -8.41
C THR A 6 9.21 -9.35 -8.56
N LEU A 7 8.53 -8.89 -9.61
CA LEU A 7 8.24 -7.46 -9.80
C LEU A 7 7.37 -6.90 -8.68
N ALA A 8 6.35 -7.65 -8.23
CA ALA A 8 5.51 -7.25 -7.11
C ALA A 8 6.32 -7.10 -5.81
N PHE A 9 7.21 -8.05 -5.53
CA PHE A 9 8.10 -8.00 -4.37
C PHE A 9 9.05 -6.80 -4.42
N VAL A 10 9.67 -6.55 -5.58
CA VAL A 10 10.57 -5.39 -5.79
C VAL A 10 9.82 -4.06 -5.68
N ASN A 11 8.60 -3.97 -6.21
CA ASN A 11 7.76 -2.79 -6.04
C ASN A 11 7.39 -2.56 -4.57
N GLY A 12 7.09 -3.65 -3.85
CA GLY A 12 6.87 -3.62 -2.41
C GLY A 12 8.09 -3.06 -1.67
N LEU A 13 9.29 -3.57 -1.95
CA LEU A 13 10.55 -3.06 -1.40
C LEU A 13 10.74 -1.57 -1.68
N LEU A 14 10.51 -1.12 -2.92
CA LEU A 14 10.68 0.28 -3.31
C LEU A 14 9.73 1.20 -2.52
N ILE A 15 8.44 0.87 -2.51
CA ILE A 15 7.41 1.70 -1.85
C ILE A 15 7.60 1.67 -0.34
N GLY A 16 7.83 0.49 0.24
CA GLY A 16 7.94 0.33 1.69
C GLY A 16 9.22 0.94 2.25
N SER A 17 10.36 0.82 1.56
CA SER A 17 11.60 1.49 1.96
C SER A 17 11.49 3.02 1.89
N LEU A 18 10.90 3.56 0.82
CA LEU A 18 10.63 4.98 0.71
C LEU A 18 9.69 5.47 1.83
N THR A 19 8.61 4.74 2.08
CA THR A 19 7.65 5.07 3.14
C THR A 19 8.33 5.07 4.51
N TYR A 20 9.15 4.05 4.79
CA TYR A 20 9.92 3.98 6.02
C TYR A 20 10.86 5.19 6.18
N LEU A 21 11.61 5.55 5.14
CA LEU A 21 12.51 6.71 5.19
C LEU A 21 11.74 8.02 5.43
N LEU A 22 10.59 8.20 4.79
CA LEU A 22 9.74 9.38 5.00
C LEU A 22 9.16 9.43 6.41
N CYS A 23 8.68 8.30 6.93
CA CYS A 23 8.20 8.19 8.31
C CYS A 23 9.32 8.49 9.30
N THR A 24 10.51 7.95 9.09
CA THR A 24 11.69 8.25 9.92
C THR A 24 12.05 9.73 9.87
N LEU A 25 12.04 10.34 8.68
CA LEU A 25 12.33 11.77 8.51
C LEU A 25 11.34 12.67 9.26
N VAL A 26 10.05 12.32 9.25
CA VAL A 26 8.97 13.13 9.84
C VAL A 26 8.81 12.88 11.35
N PHE A 27 8.90 11.62 11.79
CA PHE A 27 8.52 11.21 13.15
C PHE A 27 9.70 10.90 14.08
N LEU A 28 10.86 10.51 13.56
CA LEU A 28 12.00 10.05 14.36
C LEU A 28 13.14 11.07 14.29
N ARG A 29 13.01 12.18 15.04
CA ARG A 29 14.05 13.23 15.08
C ARG A 29 15.31 12.85 15.88
N THR A 30 15.32 11.75 16.64
CA THR A 30 16.40 11.47 17.62
C THR A 30 16.78 9.99 17.84
N SER A 31 16.18 9.03 17.12
CA SER A 31 16.47 7.60 17.35
C SER A 31 17.46 7.06 16.31
N THR A 32 18.49 6.36 16.77
CA THR A 32 19.45 5.67 15.91
C THR A 32 18.77 4.52 15.17
N ILE A 33 18.82 4.53 13.83
CA ILE A 33 18.30 3.45 12.99
C ILE A 33 19.15 2.18 13.19
N ASN A 34 18.51 1.08 13.60
CA ASN A 34 19.18 -0.21 13.75
C ASN A 34 19.16 -1.00 12.42
N PRO A 35 20.28 -1.59 11.97
CA PRO A 35 20.30 -2.45 10.79
C PRO A 35 19.24 -3.57 10.79
N ALA A 36 18.91 -4.13 11.96
CA ALA A 36 17.88 -5.15 12.09
C ALA A 36 16.48 -4.62 11.71
N GLU A 37 16.15 -3.37 12.08
CA GLU A 37 14.88 -2.74 11.72
C GLU A 37 14.76 -2.57 10.20
N VAL A 38 15.85 -2.14 9.56
CA VAL A 38 15.89 -1.96 8.10
C VAL A 38 15.63 -3.29 7.39
N VAL A 39 16.27 -4.37 7.83
CA VAL A 39 16.06 -5.71 7.26
C VAL A 39 14.60 -6.16 7.45
N THR A 40 14.04 -6.01 8.65
CA THR A 40 12.63 -6.34 8.92
C THR A 40 11.70 -5.56 8.00
N VAL A 41 11.90 -4.25 7.88
CA VAL A 41 11.11 -3.38 7.00
C VAL A 41 11.19 -3.83 5.56
N LEU A 42 12.38 -4.14 5.03
CA LEU A 42 12.54 -4.58 3.65
C LEU A 42 11.80 -5.90 3.38
N ILE A 43 11.96 -6.89 4.26
CA ILE A 43 11.27 -8.19 4.12
C ILE A 43 9.76 -7.99 4.13
N MET A 44 9.25 -7.24 5.12
CA MET A 44 7.82 -6.98 5.27
C MET A 44 7.26 -6.17 4.09
N SER A 45 8.03 -5.21 3.58
CA SER A 45 7.67 -4.42 2.40
C SER A 45 7.55 -5.28 1.14
N GLY A 46 8.47 -6.22 0.95
CA GLY A 46 8.38 -7.19 -0.14
C GLY A 46 7.14 -8.09 -0.03
N LEU A 47 6.82 -8.56 1.19
CA LEU A 47 5.59 -9.32 1.46
C LEU A 47 4.33 -8.49 1.17
N ILE A 48 4.32 -7.21 1.55
CA ILE A 48 3.23 -6.28 1.20
C ILE A 48 3.05 -6.18 -0.31
N GLY A 49 4.15 -6.12 -1.07
CA GLY A 49 4.11 -6.15 -2.54
C GLY A 49 3.40 -7.39 -3.09
N LEU A 50 3.69 -8.57 -2.54
CA LEU A 50 3.01 -9.82 -2.92
C LEU A 50 1.53 -9.85 -2.52
N VAL A 51 1.20 -9.36 -1.33
CA VAL A 51 -0.19 -9.21 -0.88
C VAL A 51 -0.97 -8.27 -1.80
N THR A 52 -0.35 -7.18 -2.23
CA THR A 52 -0.93 -6.23 -3.19
C THR A 52 -1.24 -6.90 -4.52
N LEU A 53 -0.32 -7.72 -5.04
CA LEU A 53 -0.54 -8.50 -6.26
C LEU A 53 -1.71 -9.47 -6.08
N HIS A 54 -1.74 -10.21 -4.97
CA HIS A 54 -2.81 -11.17 -4.69
C HIS A 54 -4.19 -10.51 -4.70
N TYR A 55 -4.35 -9.37 -4.03
CA TYR A 55 -5.64 -8.66 -4.03
C TYR A 55 -5.99 -8.03 -5.37
N ARG A 56 -5.00 -7.69 -6.20
CA ARG A 56 -5.25 -7.22 -7.56
C ARG A 56 -5.79 -8.34 -8.45
N GLU A 57 -5.24 -9.54 -8.34
CA GLU A 57 -5.76 -10.72 -9.05
C GLU A 57 -7.14 -11.10 -8.52
N TRP A 58 -7.34 -11.04 -7.20
CA TRP A 58 -8.63 -11.33 -6.57
C TRP A 58 -9.73 -10.31 -6.92
N GLU A 59 -9.37 -9.05 -7.16
CA GLU A 59 -10.28 -7.99 -7.63
C GLU A 59 -10.93 -8.34 -8.97
N GLU A 60 -10.25 -9.07 -9.87
CA GLU A 60 -10.81 -9.42 -11.19
C GLU A 60 -12.07 -10.28 -11.08
N ASP A 61 -12.15 -11.11 -10.04
CA ASP A 61 -13.26 -12.04 -9.79
C ASP A 61 -14.29 -11.51 -8.77
N HIS A 62 -14.01 -10.39 -8.08
CA HIS A 62 -14.80 -9.89 -6.95
C HIS A 62 -15.08 -8.39 -7.03
N ASN A 63 -15.87 -7.86 -6.08
CA ASN A 63 -16.10 -6.42 -6.00
C ASN A 63 -14.86 -5.69 -5.47
N LEU A 64 -14.43 -4.65 -6.19
CA LEU A 64 -13.40 -3.69 -5.80
C LEU A 64 -13.46 -3.28 -4.32
N THR A 65 -14.65 -2.96 -3.81
CA THR A 65 -14.79 -2.47 -2.43
C THR A 65 -14.32 -3.52 -1.42
N LEU A 66 -14.66 -4.79 -1.66
CA LEU A 66 -14.28 -5.89 -0.79
C LEU A 66 -12.77 -6.19 -0.91
N ALA A 67 -12.22 -6.11 -2.13
CA ALA A 67 -10.79 -6.31 -2.38
C ALA A 67 -9.96 -5.27 -1.62
N LEU A 68 -10.38 -4.00 -1.67
CA LEU A 68 -9.72 -2.90 -0.96
C LEU A 68 -9.81 -3.06 0.56
N LEU A 69 -10.96 -3.46 1.11
CA LEU A 69 -11.12 -3.66 2.55
C LEU A 69 -10.23 -4.79 3.08
N LEU A 70 -10.18 -5.91 2.35
CA LEU A 70 -9.32 -7.03 2.73
C LEU A 70 -7.84 -6.67 2.59
N HIS A 71 -7.46 -5.99 1.51
CA HIS A 71 -6.10 -5.49 1.33
C HIS A 71 -5.71 -4.57 2.48
N PHE A 72 -6.56 -3.62 2.86
CA PHE A 72 -6.33 -2.74 4.01
C PHE A 72 -6.08 -3.52 5.30
N ALA A 73 -6.96 -4.48 5.61
CA ALA A 73 -6.83 -5.30 6.80
C ALA A 73 -5.50 -6.08 6.83
N SER A 74 -5.09 -6.67 5.70
CA SER A 74 -3.81 -7.37 5.60
C SER A 74 -2.61 -6.45 5.80
N ILE A 75 -2.62 -5.25 5.19
CA ILE A 75 -1.53 -4.29 5.36
C ILE A 75 -1.46 -3.81 6.82
N LEU A 76 -2.61 -3.53 7.45
CA LEU A 76 -2.66 -3.12 8.85
C LEU A 76 -2.06 -4.18 9.78
N ILE A 77 -2.36 -5.45 9.53
CA ILE A 77 -1.80 -6.57 10.30
C ILE A 77 -0.28 -6.65 10.10
N ILE A 78 0.21 -6.63 8.86
CA ILE A 78 1.65 -6.74 8.58
C ILE A 78 2.42 -5.57 9.19
N VAL A 79 1.93 -4.34 9.01
CA VAL A 79 2.56 -3.13 9.53
C VAL A 79 2.49 -3.09 11.06
N GLY A 80 1.38 -3.53 11.67
CA GLY A 80 1.25 -3.68 13.11
C GLY A 80 2.21 -4.71 13.72
N ILE A 81 2.34 -5.89 13.11
CA ILE A 81 3.32 -6.91 13.53
C ILE A 81 4.74 -6.36 13.41
N THR A 82 5.05 -5.65 12.31
CA THR A 82 6.36 -5.02 12.10
C THR A 82 6.68 -4.00 13.18
N ALA A 83 5.71 -3.15 13.53
CA ALA A 83 5.88 -2.12 14.56
C ALA A 83 6.06 -2.72 15.96
N LEU A 84 5.30 -3.77 16.30
CA LEU A 84 5.46 -4.49 17.56
C LEU A 84 6.82 -5.22 17.62
N TYR A 85 7.23 -5.87 16.54
CA TYR A 85 8.50 -6.60 16.47
C TYR A 85 9.71 -5.68 16.62
N ASN A 86 9.69 -4.51 15.97
CA ASN A 86 10.75 -3.52 16.09
C ASN A 86 10.65 -2.66 17.38
N GLY A 87 9.64 -2.90 18.23
CA GLY A 87 9.45 -2.15 19.48
C GLY A 87 9.04 -0.69 19.29
N TRP A 88 8.49 -0.33 18.14
CA TRP A 88 8.00 1.03 17.86
C TRP A 88 6.72 1.37 18.63
N ILE A 89 5.92 0.35 18.92
CA ILE A 89 4.67 0.45 19.68
C ILE A 89 4.62 -0.69 20.69
N SER A 90 3.91 -0.48 21.81
CA SER A 90 3.56 -1.53 22.76
C SER A 90 2.12 -1.97 22.58
N PHE A 91 1.73 -3.09 23.20
CA PHE A 91 0.34 -3.55 23.25
C PHE A 91 -0.48 -2.72 24.26
N SER A 92 -0.41 -1.40 24.12
CA SER A 92 -1.09 -0.40 24.93
C SER A 92 -2.04 0.40 24.03
N TRP A 93 -3.22 0.75 24.53
CA TRP A 93 -4.17 1.59 23.78
C TRP A 93 -3.60 2.99 23.48
N GLN A 94 -2.63 3.45 24.28
CA GLN A 94 -1.98 4.75 24.12
C GLN A 94 -1.08 4.79 22.88
N ASP A 95 -0.44 3.67 22.53
CA ASP A 95 0.43 3.58 21.35
C ASP A 95 -0.33 3.08 20.11
N LEU A 96 -1.26 2.14 20.30
CA LEU A 96 -2.01 1.53 19.19
C LEU A 96 -2.96 2.53 18.51
N LEU A 97 -3.65 3.38 19.28
CA LEU A 97 -4.67 4.26 18.72
C LEU A 97 -4.07 5.35 17.79
N PRO A 98 -3.00 6.07 18.18
CA PRO A 98 -2.33 7.00 17.27
C PRO A 98 -1.71 6.30 16.05
N PHE A 99 -1.11 5.13 16.25
CA PHE A 99 -0.49 4.35 15.17
C PHE A 99 -1.52 3.95 14.10
N VAL A 100 -2.64 3.35 14.52
CA VAL A 100 -3.74 3.00 13.61
C VAL A 100 -4.29 4.25 12.92
N GLY A 101 -4.39 5.37 13.64
CA GLY A 101 -4.80 6.66 13.07
C GLY A 101 -3.89 7.13 11.93
N VAL A 102 -2.56 7.09 12.11
CA VAL A 102 -1.60 7.46 11.07
C VAL A 102 -1.70 6.53 9.85
N VAL A 103 -1.77 5.22 10.08
CA VAL A 103 -1.93 4.23 9.01
C VAL A 103 -3.22 4.48 8.24
N LEU A 104 -4.34 4.74 8.93
CA LEU A 104 -5.64 5.07 8.32
C LEU A 104 -5.55 6.32 7.45
N VAL A 105 -4.91 7.39 7.92
CA VAL A 105 -4.76 8.63 7.15
C VAL A 105 -3.97 8.40 5.86
N ILE A 106 -2.83 7.70 5.94
CA ILE A 106 -2.03 7.34 4.77
C ILE A 106 -2.88 6.53 3.79
N TYR A 107 -3.66 5.58 4.28
CA TYR A 107 -4.48 4.72 3.44
C TYR A 107 -5.62 5.46 2.74
N ILE A 108 -6.29 6.38 3.45
CA ILE A 108 -7.32 7.24 2.86
C ILE A 108 -6.72 8.07 1.72
N LEU A 109 -5.52 8.63 1.90
CA LEU A 109 -4.85 9.40 0.84
C LEU A 109 -4.55 8.53 -0.40
N ILE A 110 -4.04 7.32 -0.20
CA ILE A 110 -3.77 6.37 -1.28
C ILE A 110 -5.07 6.01 -2.02
N TRP A 111 -6.15 5.70 -1.30
CA TRP A 111 -7.44 5.37 -1.90
C TRP A 111 -8.03 6.51 -2.72
N GLN A 112 -7.97 7.74 -2.20
CA GLN A 112 -8.43 8.92 -2.97
C GLN A 112 -7.65 9.04 -4.28
N GLY A 113 -6.32 8.88 -4.23
CA GLY A 113 -5.48 8.88 -5.43
C GLY A 113 -5.89 7.79 -6.44
N MET A 114 -6.13 6.56 -5.97
CA MET A 114 -6.55 5.46 -6.83
C MET A 114 -7.92 5.68 -7.47
N ILE A 115 -8.91 6.17 -6.70
CA ILE A 115 -10.25 6.46 -7.23
C ILE A 115 -10.16 7.57 -8.27
N TRP A 116 -9.37 8.62 -8.02
CA TRP A 116 -9.13 9.67 -9.00
C TRP A 116 -8.50 9.14 -10.28
N HIS A 117 -7.45 8.32 -10.17
CA HIS A 117 -6.78 7.72 -11.33
C HIS A 117 -7.76 6.90 -12.18
N ARG A 118 -8.58 6.04 -11.57
CA ARG A 118 -9.60 5.26 -12.30
C ARG A 118 -10.62 6.16 -13.01
N ARG A 119 -11.06 7.25 -12.36
CA ARG A 119 -11.99 8.20 -13.00
C ARG A 119 -11.37 8.86 -14.22
N LEU A 120 -10.09 9.20 -14.17
CA LEU A 120 -9.34 9.75 -15.31
C LEU A 120 -9.21 8.74 -16.45
N ASP A 121 -8.87 7.48 -16.13
CA ASP A 121 -8.76 6.40 -17.12
C ASP A 121 -10.08 6.10 -17.82
N VAL A 122 -11.18 6.06 -17.07
CA VAL A 122 -12.54 5.89 -17.62
C VAL A 122 -12.91 7.06 -18.52
N ALA A 123 -12.62 8.29 -18.11
CA ALA A 123 -12.86 9.48 -18.92
C ALA A 123 -12.06 9.46 -20.24
N ALA A 124 -10.78 9.08 -20.18
CA ALA A 124 -9.93 8.94 -21.36
C ALA A 124 -10.43 7.84 -22.31
N THR A 125 -10.85 6.70 -21.77
CA THR A 125 -11.38 5.58 -22.55
C THR A 125 -12.69 5.95 -23.23
N ASN A 126 -13.62 6.61 -22.52
CA ASN A 126 -14.88 7.08 -23.10
C ASN A 126 -14.65 8.09 -24.23
N HIS A 127 -13.68 9.00 -24.06
CA HIS A 127 -13.33 9.96 -25.10
C HIS A 127 -12.77 9.28 -26.37
N LEU A 128 -11.97 8.21 -26.22
CA LEU A 128 -11.48 7.42 -27.36
C LEU A 128 -12.61 6.67 -28.09
N ILE A 129 -13.59 6.12 -27.36
CA ILE A 129 -14.77 5.46 -27.94
C ILE A 129 -15.60 6.47 -28.74
N GLN A 130 -15.85 7.66 -28.17
CA GLN A 130 -16.64 8.70 -28.80
C GLN A 130 -15.98 9.22 -30.09
N LYS A 131 -14.66 9.40 -30.07
CA LYS A 131 -13.87 9.82 -31.25
C LYS A 131 -13.85 8.76 -32.36
N ARG A 132 -13.86 7.46 -32.01
CA ARG A 132 -13.99 6.36 -32.99
C ARG A 132 -15.37 6.29 -33.60
N ARG A 133 -16.44 6.49 -32.80
CA ARG A 133 -17.82 6.56 -33.31
C ARG A 133 -18.03 7.71 -34.28
N GLN A 134 -17.45 8.87 -34.04
CA GLN A 134 -17.54 10.03 -34.95
C GLN A 134 -16.75 9.87 -36.25
N LYS A 135 -15.73 9.00 -36.29
CA LYS A 135 -14.94 8.70 -37.50
C LYS A 135 -15.54 7.61 -38.39
N SER A 136 -16.56 6.90 -37.90
CA SER A 136 -17.26 5.80 -38.56
C SER A 136 -18.58 6.24 -39.21
N HIS A 137 -18.92 7.52 -39.10
CA HIS A 137 -20.00 8.20 -39.80
C HIS A 137 -19.41 9.18 -40.81
#